data_AF-A0A0N4UJ89-F1
#
_entry.id   AF-A0A0N4UJ89-F1
#
_cell.length_a   1.000
_cell.length_b   1.000
_cell.length_c   1.000
_cell.angle_alpha   90.00
_cell.angle_beta   90.00
_cell.angle_gamma   90.00
#
_symmetry.space_group_name_H-M   'P 1'
#
loop_
_entity.id
_entity.type
_entity.pdbx_description
1 polymer ?
#
loop_
_entity_poly.entity_id
_entity_poly.type
_entity_poly.pdbx_seq_one_letter_code
_entity_poly.pdbx_strand_id
1 'polypeptide(L)'
;MAAILFSLSFIFHDYAMNAPVVSMAVSMNLCLAASVCLISRIKSNQTAFSLLVISIAFFFYWPILRNEIYLLCPNAAILLLILLSPLTLYLLCEFSTVLAIGYLFFHFSILIICPWILIKMQPLKRLFLLLLFIKIFISKEIQKILSLYCSSTTNFIY
;
A
#
# COMPACT_ATOMS: atom_id res chain seq x y z
N MET A 1 23.39 1.07 -2.60
CA MET A 1 22.49 2.19 -2.26
C MET A 1 21.20 2.15 -3.07
N ALA A 2 21.23 2.22 -4.41
CA ALA A 2 20.02 2.23 -5.25
C ALA A 2 18.99 1.13 -4.89
N ALA A 3 19.43 -0.13 -4.78
CA ALA A 3 18.55 -1.24 -4.40
C ALA A 3 17.87 -1.05 -3.04
N ILE A 4 18.57 -0.49 -2.04
CA ILE A 4 18.01 -0.23 -0.71
C ILE A 4 16.93 0.86 -0.78
N LEU A 5 17.21 1.94 -1.51
CA LEU A 5 16.24 3.03 -1.71
C LEU A 5 14.98 2.54 -2.43
N PHE A 6 15.16 1.68 -3.44
CA PHE A 6 14.05 1.06 -4.16
C PHE A 6 13.27 0.04 -3.31
N SER A 7 13.93 -0.71 -2.44
CA SER A 7 13.23 -1.59 -1.49
C SER A 7 12.42 -0.78 -0.47
N LEU A 8 12.98 0.32 0.03
CA LEU A 8 12.29 1.22 0.97
C LEU A 8 11.07 1.89 0.31
N SER A 9 11.15 2.22 -0.99
CA SER A 9 10.01 2.83 -1.67
C SER A 9 8.79 1.92 -1.67
N PHE A 10 8.94 0.60 -1.84
CA PHE A 10 7.83 -0.36 -1.76
C PHE A 10 7.18 -0.44 -0.37
N ILE A 11 7.96 -0.27 0.70
CA ILE A 11 7.46 -0.33 2.08
C ILE A 11 6.58 0.88 2.39
N PHE A 12 6.99 2.06 1.93
CA PHE A 12 6.28 3.32 2.17
C PHE A 12 5.28 3.70 1.07
N HIS A 13 5.14 2.86 0.03
CA HIS A 13 4.26 3.16 -1.10
C HIS A 13 2.79 3.12 -0.68
N ASP A 14 2.04 4.12 -1.14
CA ASP A 14 0.60 4.16 -0.98
C ASP A 14 -0.05 3.35 -2.11
N TYR A 15 -0.53 2.16 -1.77
CA TYR A 15 -1.27 1.27 -2.68
C TYR A 15 -2.77 1.60 -2.75
N ALA A 16 -3.15 2.86 -2.54
CA ALA A 16 -4.53 3.31 -2.33
C ALA A 16 -5.15 2.72 -1.05
N MET A 17 -4.34 2.57 0.00
CA MET A 17 -4.80 2.14 1.32
C MET A 17 -4.80 3.33 2.28
N ASN A 18 -5.92 3.55 2.98
CA ASN A 18 -6.01 4.56 4.05
C ASN A 18 -5.22 4.09 5.29
N ALA A 19 -3.89 4.15 5.25
CA ALA A 19 -3.01 3.79 6.35
C ALA A 19 -2.09 4.96 6.72
N PRO A 20 -1.90 5.28 8.02
CA PRO A 20 -1.15 6.47 8.45
C PRO A 20 0.37 6.38 8.24
N VAL A 21 0.90 5.19 7.93
CA VAL A 21 2.35 4.94 7.81
C VAL A 21 2.87 5.08 6.38
N VAL A 22 1.99 5.05 5.38
CA VAL A 22 2.39 5.13 3.97
C VAL A 22 2.28 6.56 3.46
N SER A 23 3.22 6.97 2.61
CA SER A 23 3.21 8.28 1.99
C SER A 23 3.62 8.16 0.54
N MET A 24 2.69 8.51 -0.34
CA MET A 24 2.91 8.54 -1.77
C MET A 24 4.13 9.40 -2.13
N ALA A 25 4.24 10.59 -1.53
CA ALA A 25 5.37 11.50 -1.75
C ALA A 25 6.73 10.90 -1.34
N VAL A 26 6.80 10.26 -0.17
CA VAL A 26 8.04 9.63 0.32
C VAL A 26 8.46 8.49 -0.62
N SER A 27 7.53 7.60 -0.98
CA SER A 27 7.84 6.47 -1.86
C SER A 27 8.29 6.90 -3.25
N MET A 28 7.64 7.90 -3.86
CA MET A 28 8.03 8.44 -5.16
C MET A 28 9.43 9.07 -5.11
N ASN A 29 9.72 9.86 -4.07
CA ASN A 29 11.04 10.46 -3.89
C ASN A 29 12.14 9.40 -3.69
N LEU A 30 11.85 8.31 -2.97
CA LEU A 30 12.78 7.19 -2.81
C LEU A 30 13.04 6.46 -4.14
N CYS A 31 12.00 6.23 -4.96
CA CYS A 31 12.15 5.66 -6.30
C CYS A 31 12.99 6.57 -7.22
N LEU A 32 12.76 7.88 -7.19
CA LEU A 32 13.54 8.84 -7.98
C LEU A 32 14.99 8.91 -7.50
N ALA A 33 15.24 8.92 -6.19
CA ALA A 33 16.58 8.84 -5.63
C ALA A 33 17.30 7.53 -6.01
N ALA A 34 16.60 6.40 -6.00
CA ALA A 34 17.12 5.11 -6.47
C ALA A 34 17.48 5.17 -7.97
N SER A 35 16.62 5.78 -8.78
CA SER A 35 16.82 5.96 -10.21
C SER A 35 18.05 6.82 -10.50
N VAL A 36 18.18 7.97 -9.84
CA VAL A 36 19.36 8.85 -9.98
C VAL A 36 20.64 8.11 -9.56
N CYS A 37 20.60 7.34 -8.47
CA CYS A 37 21.74 6.53 -8.02
C CYS A 37 22.11 5.41 -9.00
N LEU A 38 21.15 4.83 -9.72
CA LEU A 38 21.41 3.82 -10.75
C LEU A 38 21.96 4.46 -12.02
N ILE A 39 21.34 5.56 -12.46
CA ILE A 39 21.66 6.31 -13.68
C ILE A 39 23.02 7.00 -13.58
N SER A 40 23.49 7.39 -12.39
CA SER A 40 24.80 8.04 -12.21
C SER A 40 26.00 7.19 -12.69
N ARG A 41 25.79 5.90 -12.93
CA ARG A 41 26.79 4.98 -13.49
C ARG A 41 26.89 5.05 -15.02
N ILE A 42 25.92 5.66 -15.67
CA ILE A 42 25.86 5.81 -17.13
C ILE A 42 26.73 6.98 -17.55
N LYS A 43 27.67 6.73 -18.46
CA LYS A 43 28.65 7.74 -18.92
C LYS A 43 28.06 8.75 -19.91
N SER A 44 27.03 8.36 -20.67
CA SER A 44 26.41 9.20 -21.69
C SER A 44 25.35 10.12 -21.06
N ASN A 45 25.55 11.43 -21.15
CA ASN A 45 24.61 12.43 -20.64
C ASN A 45 23.22 12.31 -21.31
N GLN A 46 23.16 12.05 -22.61
CA GLN A 46 21.90 11.93 -23.34
C GLN A 46 21.10 10.69 -22.88
N THR A 47 21.78 9.55 -22.72
CA THR A 47 21.16 8.32 -22.23
C THR A 47 20.72 8.46 -20.78
N ALA A 48 21.57 9.07 -19.94
CA ALA A 48 21.25 9.32 -18.54
C ALA A 48 20.02 10.23 -18.39
N PHE A 49 19.95 11.33 -19.15
CA PHE A 49 18.77 12.21 -19.18
C PHE A 49 17.52 11.46 -19.63
N SER A 50 17.61 10.68 -20.73
CA SER A 50 16.47 9.93 -21.27
C SER A 50 15.94 8.92 -20.26
N LEU A 51 16.83 8.16 -19.59
CA LEU A 51 16.43 7.22 -18.55
C LEU A 51 15.82 7.93 -17.35
N LEU A 52 16.31 9.12 -16.97
CA LEU A 52 15.73 9.88 -15.87
C LEU A 52 14.30 10.34 -16.19
N VAL A 53 14.05 10.82 -17.42
CA VAL A 53 12.71 11.19 -17.89
C VAL A 53 11.77 9.98 -17.87
N ILE A 54 12.25 8.82 -18.35
CA ILE A 54 11.50 7.56 -18.31
C ILE A 54 11.20 7.14 -16.86
N SER A 55 12.18 7.24 -15.95
CA SER A 55 11.99 6.98 -14.52
C SER A 55 10.93 7.88 -13.90
N ILE A 56 10.88 9.17 -14.26
CA ILE A 56 9.83 10.08 -13.79
C ILE A 56 8.47 9.64 -14.32
N ALA A 57 8.35 9.27 -15.60
CA ALA A 57 7.10 8.77 -16.16
C ALA A 57 6.59 7.51 -15.41
N PHE A 58 7.46 6.54 -15.15
CA PHE A 58 7.07 5.27 -14.51
C PHE A 58 6.91 5.35 -12.99
N PHE A 59 7.72 6.13 -12.28
CA PHE A 59 7.67 6.16 -10.82
C PHE A 59 6.87 7.31 -10.23
N PHE A 60 6.69 8.40 -10.98
CA PHE A 60 5.94 9.56 -10.52
C PHE A 60 4.55 9.63 -11.18
N TYR A 61 4.50 9.67 -12.52
CA TYR A 61 3.23 9.86 -13.23
C TYR A 61 2.35 8.61 -13.24
N TRP A 62 2.92 7.43 -13.50
CA TRP A 62 2.16 6.18 -13.56
C TRP A 62 1.28 5.91 -12.33
N PRO A 63 1.77 6.01 -11.07
CA PRO A 63 0.91 5.72 -9.93
C PRO A 63 -0.18 6.79 -9.71
N ILE A 64 0.06 8.05 -10.06
CA ILE A 64 -1.00 9.09 -10.07
C ILE A 64 -2.07 8.71 -11.11
N LEU A 65 -1.66 8.44 -12.35
CA LEU A 65 -2.55 8.03 -13.44
C LEU A 65 -3.35 6.78 -13.07
N ARG A 66 -2.71 5.77 -12.47
CA ARG A 66 -3.35 4.54 -12.02
C ARG A 66 -4.47 4.82 -11.02
N ASN A 67 -4.20 5.68 -10.03
CA ASN A 67 -5.18 6.03 -9.01
C ASN A 67 -6.39 6.74 -9.63
N GLU A 68 -6.17 7.68 -10.55
CA GLU A 68 -7.26 8.35 -11.28
C GLU A 68 -8.07 7.35 -12.13
N ILE A 69 -7.41 6.42 -12.83
CA ILE A 69 -8.10 5.37 -13.59
C ILE A 69 -8.95 4.49 -12.68
N TYR A 70 -8.47 4.14 -11.49
CA TYR A 70 -9.20 3.31 -10.53
C TYR A 70 -10.39 4.02 -9.90
N LEU A 71 -10.31 5.34 -9.71
CA LEU A 71 -11.43 6.15 -9.27
C LEU A 71 -12.55 6.22 -10.34
N LEU A 72 -12.17 6.36 -11.61
CA LEU A 72 -13.13 6.43 -12.72
C LEU A 72 -13.74 5.06 -13.05
N CYS A 73 -12.91 4.01 -13.04
CA CYS A 73 -13.27 2.68 -13.48
C CYS A 73 -12.74 1.62 -12.49
N PRO A 74 -13.53 1.16 -11.51
CA PRO A 74 -13.06 0.20 -10.50
C PRO A 74 -12.61 -1.14 -11.12
N ASN A 75 -13.23 -1.53 -12.25
CA ASN A 75 -12.87 -2.75 -12.98
C ASN A 75 -11.57 -2.62 -13.81
N ALA A 76 -11.05 -1.40 -13.99
CA ALA A 76 -9.83 -1.18 -14.75
C ALA A 76 -8.61 -1.85 -14.11
N ALA A 77 -8.61 -2.06 -12.79
CA ALA A 77 -7.56 -2.81 -12.10
C ALA A 77 -7.43 -4.24 -12.64
N ILE A 78 -8.56 -4.93 -12.82
CA ILE A 78 -8.60 -6.30 -13.35
C ILE A 78 -8.18 -6.31 -14.82
N LEU A 79 -8.69 -5.36 -15.61
CA LEU A 79 -8.32 -5.23 -17.02
C LEU A 79 -6.82 -4.99 -17.21
N LEU A 80 -6.24 -4.04 -16.46
CA LEU A 80 -4.80 -3.75 -16.50
C LEU A 80 -3.97 -4.96 -16.06
N LEU A 81 -4.42 -5.72 -15.05
CA LEU A 81 -3.75 -6.95 -14.64
C LEU A 81 -3.74 -7.99 -15.77
N ILE A 82 -4.89 -8.24 -16.39
CA ILE A 82 -5.02 -9.24 -17.48
C ILE A 82 -4.21 -8.85 -18.70
N LEU A 83 -4.08 -7.56 -19.02
CA LEU A 83 -3.32 -7.10 -20.18
C LEU A 83 -1.82 -6.95 -19.89
N LEU A 84 -1.45 -6.26 -18.81
CA LEU A 84 -0.05 -5.95 -18.51
C LEU A 84 0.70 -7.14 -17.95
N SER A 85 0.06 -8.02 -17.17
CA SER A 85 0.76 -9.16 -16.58
C SER A 85 1.38 -10.11 -17.62
N PRO A 86 0.63 -10.67 -18.59
CA PRO A 86 1.21 -11.55 -19.60
C PRO A 86 2.21 -10.82 -20.50
N LEU A 87 1.96 -9.54 -20.82
CA LEU A 87 2.90 -8.72 -21.59
C LEU A 87 4.24 -8.56 -20.86
N THR A 88 4.21 -8.23 -19.56
CA THR A 88 5.43 -8.10 -18.75
C THR A 88 6.15 -9.44 -18.60
N LEU A 89 5.41 -10.54 -18.43
CA LEU A 89 6.01 -11.88 -18.36
C LEU A 89 6.72 -12.24 -19.67
N TYR A 90 6.08 -11.98 -20.82
CA TYR A 90 6.67 -12.22 -22.14
C TYR A 90 7.97 -11.43 -22.32
N LEU A 91 7.95 -10.12 -22.05
CA LEU A 91 9.14 -9.26 -22.16
C LEU A 91 10.26 -9.68 -21.19
N LEU A 92 9.91 -10.10 -19.98
CA LEU A 92 10.88 -10.58 -19.00
C LEU A 92 11.48 -11.93 -19.41
N CYS A 93 10.71 -12.84 -20.01
CA CYS A 93 11.23 -14.11 -20.52
C CYS A 93 12.26 -13.89 -21.64
N GLU A 94 12.02 -12.93 -22.54
CA GLU A 94 12.97 -12.55 -23.60
C GLU A 94 14.25 -11.91 -23.02
N PHE A 95 14.13 -11.10 -21.97
CA PHE A 95 15.29 -10.42 -21.38
C PHE A 95 16.11 -11.30 -20.41
N SER A 96 15.45 -11.99 -19.48
CA SER A 96 16.08 -12.88 -18.50
C SER A 96 15.07 -13.81 -17.81
N THR A 97 15.28 -15.12 -17.96
CA THR A 97 14.48 -16.16 -17.30
C THR A 97 14.50 -16.05 -15.77
N VAL A 98 15.59 -15.57 -15.17
CA VAL A 98 15.70 -15.38 -13.71
C VAL A 98 14.73 -14.31 -13.21
N LEU A 99 14.62 -13.19 -13.94
CA LEU A 99 13.68 -12.12 -13.59
C LEU A 99 12.23 -12.57 -13.82
N ALA A 100 11.97 -13.37 -14.86
CA ALA A 100 10.64 -13.95 -15.10
C ALA A 100 10.20 -14.89 -13.97
N ILE A 101 11.09 -15.76 -13.48
CA ILE A 101 10.83 -16.63 -12.32
C ILE A 101 10.55 -15.78 -11.08
N GLY A 102 11.39 -14.76 -10.82
CA GLY A 102 11.19 -13.85 -9.69
C GLY A 102 9.83 -13.13 -9.77
N TYR A 103 9.46 -12.64 -10.96
CA TYR A 103 8.17 -12.01 -11.21
C TYR A 103 6.98 -12.94 -10.92
N LEU A 104 7.04 -14.20 -11.37
CA LEU A 104 6.00 -15.20 -11.11
C LEU A 104 5.90 -15.50 -9.61
N PHE A 105 7.03 -15.63 -8.91
CA PHE A 105 7.08 -15.84 -7.48
C PHE A 105 6.42 -14.69 -6.71
N PHE A 106 6.72 -13.44 -7.07
CA PHE A 106 6.08 -12.27 -6.45
C PHE A 106 4.58 -12.21 -6.74
N HIS A 107 4.15 -12.48 -7.98
CA HIS A 107 2.73 -12.53 -8.34
C HIS A 107 1.98 -13.61 -7.55
N PHE A 108 2.52 -14.81 -7.48
CA PHE A 108 1.96 -15.90 -6.69
C PHE A 108 1.85 -15.52 -5.21
N SER A 109 2.90 -14.88 -4.66
CA SER A 109 2.91 -14.44 -3.27
C SER A 109 1.83 -13.40 -2.98
N ILE A 110 1.67 -12.40 -3.84
CA ILE A 110 0.70 -11.33 -3.65
C ILE A 110 -0.74 -11.82 -3.89
N LEU A 111 -0.96 -12.69 -4.87
CA LEU A 111 -2.31 -13.15 -5.25
C LEU A 111 -2.83 -14.30 -4.38
N ILE A 112 -1.95 -15.14 -3.85
CA ILE A 112 -2.36 -16.36 -3.12
C ILE A 112 -1.89 -16.31 -1.67
N ILE A 113 -0.58 -16.14 -1.44
CA ILE A 113 -0.01 -16.21 -0.09
C ILE A 113 -0.55 -15.08 0.79
N CYS A 114 -0.56 -13.84 0.30
CA CYS A 114 -1.04 -12.68 1.05
C CYS A 114 -2.53 -12.79 1.42
N PRO A 115 -3.48 -13.05 0.50
CA PRO A 115 -4.88 -13.27 0.85
C PRO A 115 -5.08 -14.45 1.80
N TRP A 116 -4.32 -15.54 1.63
CA TRP A 116 -4.39 -16.68 2.53
C TRP A 116 -4.00 -16.32 3.97
N ILE A 117 -2.91 -15.57 4.15
CA ILE A 117 -2.49 -15.05 5.46
C ILE A 117 -3.56 -14.10 6.01
N LEU A 118 -4.07 -13.17 5.20
CA LEU A 118 -5.11 -12.23 5.61
C LEU A 118 -6.38 -12.93 6.07
N ILE A 119 -6.84 -13.96 5.35
CA ILE A 119 -8.00 -14.78 5.73
C ILE A 119 -7.75 -15.50 7.07
N LYS A 120 -6.56 -16.07 7.27
CA LYS A 120 -6.19 -16.69 8.56
C LYS A 120 -6.14 -15.69 9.72
N MET A 121 -5.83 -14.42 9.46
CA MET A 121 -5.79 -13.36 10.47
C MET A 121 -7.15 -12.68 10.71
N GLN A 122 -8.17 -12.91 9.87
CA GLN A 122 -9.53 -12.39 10.09
C GLN A 122 -10.15 -12.70 11.48
N PRO A 123 -10.00 -13.89 12.10
CA PRO A 123 -10.56 -14.14 13.44
C PRO A 123 -9.97 -13.21 14.50
N LEU A 124 -8.69 -12.84 14.39
CA LEU A 124 -8.06 -11.90 15.33
C LEU A 124 -8.70 -10.52 15.24
N LYS A 125 -9.02 -10.05 14.02
CA LYS A 125 -9.75 -8.80 13.82
C LYS A 125 -11.15 -8.84 14.45
N ARG A 126 -11.87 -9.96 14.31
CA ARG A 126 -13.20 -10.13 14.91
C ARG A 126 -13.14 -10.07 16.44
N LEU A 127 -12.14 -10.71 17.05
CA LEU A 127 -11.94 -10.67 18.49
C LEU A 127 -11.64 -9.24 18.98
N PHE A 128 -10.74 -8.53 18.30
CA PHE A 128 -10.42 -7.14 18.66
C PHE A 128 -11.65 -6.21 18.56
N LEU A 129 -12.44 -6.36 17.51
CA LEU A 129 -13.64 -5.53 17.27
C LEU A 129 -14.74 -5.82 18.31
N LEU A 130 -14.88 -7.08 18.73
CA LEU A 130 -15.77 -7.49 19.83
C LEU A 130 -15.33 -6.90 21.18
N LEU A 131 -14.02 -6.94 21.49
CA LEU A 131 -13.48 -6.29 22.69
C LEU A 131 -13.68 -4.78 22.69
N LEU A 132 -13.53 -4.11 21.53
CA LEU A 132 -13.81 -2.69 21.38
C LEU A 132 -15.29 -2.38 21.62
N PHE A 133 -16.20 -3.17 21.06
CA PHE A 133 -17.64 -3.02 21.31
C PHE A 133 -18.00 -3.23 22.79
N ILE A 134 -17.44 -4.24 23.45
CA ILE A 134 -17.65 -4.47 24.89
C ILE A 134 -17.14 -3.27 25.70
N LYS A 135 -15.95 -2.73 25.39
CA LYS A 135 -15.43 -1.52 26.06
C LYS A 135 -16.34 -0.30 25.87
N ILE A 136 -16.83 -0.06 24.65
CA ILE A 136 -17.74 1.06 24.35
C ILE A 136 -19.08 0.87 25.08
N PHE A 137 -19.62 -0.35 25.09
CA PHE A 137 -20.86 -0.67 25.78
C PHE A 137 -20.76 -0.47 27.29
N ILE A 138 -19.70 -1.01 27.91
CA ILE A 138 -19.41 -0.82 29.34
C ILE A 138 -19.21 0.67 29.66
N SER A 139 -18.49 1.42 28.82
CA SER A 139 -18.28 2.86 29.02
C SER A 139 -19.60 3.64 29.00
N LYS A 140 -20.52 3.31 28.09
CA LYS A 140 -21.85 3.94 28.03
C LYS A 140 -22.71 3.59 29.24
N GLU A 141 -22.73 2.33 29.68
CA GLU A 141 -23.48 1.94 30.87
C GLU A 141 -22.91 2.57 32.16
N ILE A 142 -21.58 2.66 32.29
CA ILE A 142 -20.95 3.37 33.41
C ILE A 142 -21.32 4.85 33.40
N GLN A 143 -21.30 5.53 32.24
CA GLN A 143 -21.75 6.92 32.15
C GLN A 143 -23.22 7.09 32.55
N LYS A 144 -24.08 6.15 32.16
CA LYS A 144 -25.50 6.16 32.53
C LYS A 144 -25.68 5.99 34.05
N ILE A 145 -25.02 5.02 34.66
CA ILE A 145 -25.06 4.80 36.11
C ILE A 145 -24.50 6.02 36.87
N LEU A 146 -23.39 6.59 36.39
CA LEU A 146 -22.78 7.78 36.98
C LEU A 146 -23.71 9.00 36.89
N SER A 147 -24.42 9.18 35.77
CA SER A 147 -25.41 10.25 35.61
C SER A 147 -26.60 10.10 36.56
N LEU A 148 -27.07 8.88 36.80
CA LEU A 148 -28.14 8.60 37.76
C LEU A 148 -27.69 8.90 39.19
N TYR A 149 -26.49 8.51 39.58
CA TYR A 149 -25.93 8.80 40.90
C TYR A 149 -25.75 10.31 41.15
N CYS A 150 -25.30 11.07 40.14
CA CYS A 150 -25.16 12.52 40.25
C CYS A 150 -26.52 13.24 40.36
N SER A 151 -27.56 12.71 39.71
CA SER A 151 -28.93 13.23 39.86
C SER A 151 -29.58 12.89 41.21
N SER A 152 -29.21 11.77 41.84
CA SER A 152 -29.75 11.43 43.16
C SER A 152 -29.07 12.19 44.30
N THR A 153 -27.77 12.48 44.19
CA THR A 153 -27.06 13.26 45.22
C THR A 153 -27.46 14.74 45.23
N THR A 154 -27.81 15.31 44.07
CA THR A 154 -28.37 16.67 44.01
C THR A 154 -29.75 16.78 44.67
N ASN A 155 -30.53 15.70 44.70
CA ASN A 155 -31.81 15.64 45.41
C ASN A 155 -31.69 15.41 46.93
N PHE A 156 -30.51 15.11 47.47
CA PHE A 156 -30.31 14.86 48.91
C PHE A 156 -29.65 16.04 49.65
N ILE A 157 -29.32 17.13 48.94
CA ILE A 157 -28.72 18.35 49.55
C ILE A 157 -29.80 19.45 49.76
N TYR A 158 -31.08 19.16 49.50
CA TYR A 158 -32.22 19.97 49.92
C TYR A 158 -33.03 19.25 51.00
#